data_AF-A0A353E1S3-F1
#
_entry.id   AF-A0A353E1S3-F1
#
_cell.length_a   1.000
_cell.length_b   1.000
_cell.length_c   1.000
_cell.angle_alpha   90.00
_cell.angle_beta   90.00
_cell.angle_gamma   90.00
#
_symmetry.space_group_name_H-M   'P 1'
#
loop_
_entity.id
_entity.type
_entity.pdbx_description
1 polymer ?
#
loop_
_entity_poly.entity_id
_entity_poly.type
_entity_poly.pdbx_seq_one_letter_code
_entity_poly.pdbx_strand_id
1 'polypeptide(L)'
;MHSKQNDIALWVENHARLFAEGKQLAHGQWDPPERPKVTPDAPKALIFSPHPDDECIIAGLPLRLLKQSRFQVINVAVTQGSNRDRQAARLEELRAACHYMGFGLITLDERGLESVHAKRRSADPESWQRDVLKIAEILEEQAPKVIFLPHEHDWNSTHIGVHWLVMDALSHWKGASEVVVVLTEYWGAMDHPNWMVASDPQDVAEMVAGTSFHVG
;
A
#
# COMPACT_ATOMS: atom_id res chain seq x y z
N MET A 1 -17.48 36.69 29.06
CA MET A 1 -16.56 36.70 27.91
C MET A 1 -16.00 35.30 27.75
N HIS A 2 -16.45 34.52 26.75
CA HIS A 2 -15.68 33.35 26.31
C HIS A 2 -14.38 33.90 25.72
N SER A 3 -13.25 33.67 26.39
CA SER A 3 -11.95 34.09 25.86
C SER A 3 -11.51 33.05 24.83
N LYS A 4 -10.94 33.50 23.70
CA LYS A 4 -10.39 32.61 22.65
C LYS A 4 -9.34 31.62 23.18
N GLN A 5 -8.75 31.90 24.35
CA GLN A 5 -7.78 31.02 24.99
C GLN A 5 -8.45 29.78 25.61
N ASN A 6 -9.70 29.90 26.07
CA ASN A 6 -10.49 28.75 26.54
C ASN A 6 -10.87 27.82 25.37
N ASP A 7 -11.09 28.38 24.17
CA ASP A 7 -11.43 27.58 22.98
C ASP A 7 -10.25 26.70 22.53
N ILE A 8 -9.01 27.23 22.57
CA ILE A 8 -7.80 26.48 22.24
C ILE A 8 -7.54 25.37 23.28
N ALA A 9 -7.69 25.66 24.57
CA ALA A 9 -7.51 24.66 25.62
C ALA A 9 -8.51 23.50 25.45
N LEU A 10 -9.78 23.80 25.21
CA LEU A 10 -10.81 22.80 24.95
C LEU A 10 -10.51 21.97 23.68
N TRP A 11 -10.00 22.60 22.62
CA TRP A 11 -9.58 21.88 21.41
C TRP A 11 -8.47 20.87 21.69
N VAL A 12 -7.45 21.24 22.49
CA VAL A 12 -6.36 20.34 22.89
C VAL A 12 -6.87 19.20 23.77
N GLU A 13 -7.70 19.50 24.79
CA GLU A 13 -8.30 18.49 25.67
C GLU A 13 -9.14 17.47 24.88
N ASN A 14 -9.89 17.93 23.87
CA ASN A 14 -10.66 17.05 23.00
C ASN A 14 -9.78 16.12 22.17
N HIS A 15 -8.64 16.59 21.63
CA HIS A 15 -7.70 15.73 20.92
C HIS A 15 -7.11 14.66 21.85
N ALA A 16 -6.72 15.05 23.06
CA ALA A 16 -6.19 14.10 24.05
C ALA A 16 -7.24 13.03 24.43
N ARG A 17 -8.49 13.44 24.63
CA ARG A 17 -9.61 12.53 24.91
C ARG A 17 -9.84 11.58 23.74
N LEU A 18 -9.97 12.09 22.50
CA LEU A 18 -10.19 11.27 21.32
C LEU A 18 -9.04 10.29 21.07
N PHE A 19 -7.79 10.70 21.32
CA PHE A 19 -6.64 9.81 21.23
C PHE A 19 -6.70 8.69 22.27
N ALA A 20 -7.16 8.97 23.50
CA ALA A 20 -7.34 7.95 24.53
C ALA A 20 -8.49 6.99 24.20
N GLU A 21 -9.60 7.50 23.67
CA GLU A 21 -10.74 6.69 23.22
C GLU A 21 -10.36 5.81 22.02
N GLY A 22 -9.59 6.35 21.07
CA GLY A 22 -9.11 5.62 19.89
C GLY A 22 -8.32 4.35 20.23
N LYS A 23 -7.57 4.35 21.34
CA LYS A 23 -6.83 3.17 21.83
C LYS A 23 -7.73 2.01 22.28
N GLN A 24 -9.01 2.28 22.52
CA GLN A 24 -10.00 1.26 22.94
C GLN A 24 -10.77 0.67 21.75
N LEU A 25 -10.54 1.17 20.53
CA LEU A 25 -11.17 0.63 19.34
C LEU A 25 -10.63 -0.77 19.06
N ALA A 26 -11.52 -1.67 18.62
CA ALA A 26 -11.13 -3.02 18.23
C ALA A 26 -10.22 -2.98 16.99
N HIS A 27 -9.22 -3.85 16.96
CA HIS A 27 -8.33 -3.99 15.82
C HIS A 27 -8.84 -5.12 14.90
N GLY A 28 -8.91 -4.87 13.60
CA GLY A 28 -9.22 -5.89 12.58
C GLY A 28 -10.60 -6.54 12.69
N GLN A 29 -11.56 -5.91 13.36
CA GLN A 29 -12.92 -6.42 13.56
C GLN A 29 -13.95 -5.49 12.92
N TRP A 30 -13.71 -5.12 11.67
CA TRP A 30 -14.54 -4.17 10.93
C TRP A 30 -15.20 -4.86 9.74
N ASP A 31 -16.51 -4.63 9.58
CA ASP A 31 -17.20 -5.05 8.37
C ASP A 31 -16.71 -4.23 7.16
N PRO A 32 -16.45 -4.85 6.00
CA PRO A 32 -16.11 -4.12 4.79
C PRO A 32 -17.19 -3.07 4.45
N PRO A 33 -16.81 -1.81 4.17
CA PRO A 33 -17.77 -0.80 3.74
C PRO A 33 -18.42 -1.19 2.41
N GLU A 34 -19.59 -0.65 2.12
CA GLU A 34 -20.24 -0.85 0.82
C GLU A 34 -19.32 -0.38 -0.32
N ARG A 35 -19.10 -1.24 -1.32
CA ARG A 35 -18.25 -0.96 -2.48
C ARG A 35 -19.08 -0.83 -3.74
N PRO A 36 -18.72 0.08 -4.66
CA PRO A 36 -19.33 0.07 -5.98
C PRO A 36 -19.04 -1.26 -6.68
N LYS A 37 -20.01 -1.75 -7.47
CA LYS A 37 -19.76 -2.89 -8.35
C LYS A 37 -18.65 -2.53 -9.35
N VAL A 38 -17.59 -3.33 -9.34
CA VAL A 38 -16.48 -3.32 -10.29
C VAL A 38 -16.65 -4.51 -11.23
N THR A 39 -16.51 -4.30 -12.54
CA THR A 39 -16.66 -5.36 -13.54
C THR A 39 -15.32 -6.06 -13.78
N PRO A 40 -15.30 -7.32 -14.24
CA PRO A 40 -14.06 -8.04 -14.52
C PRO A 40 -13.16 -7.39 -15.59
N ASP A 41 -13.74 -6.59 -16.48
CA ASP A 41 -13.07 -5.83 -17.55
C ASP A 41 -12.68 -4.40 -17.14
N ALA A 42 -12.98 -3.99 -15.90
CA ALA A 42 -12.62 -2.67 -15.40
C ALA A 42 -11.09 -2.48 -15.36
N PRO A 43 -10.59 -1.24 -15.56
CA PRO A 43 -9.16 -0.97 -15.54
C PRO A 43 -8.55 -1.33 -14.18
N LYS A 44 -7.32 -1.85 -14.21
CA LYS A 44 -6.62 -2.32 -13.02
C LYS A 44 -5.60 -1.30 -12.53
N ALA A 45 -5.48 -1.22 -11.21
CA ALA A 45 -4.42 -0.51 -10.52
C ALA A 45 -3.69 -1.49 -9.59
N LEU A 46 -2.36 -1.57 -9.69
CA LEU A 46 -1.56 -2.43 -8.80
C LEU A 46 -0.89 -1.59 -7.73
N ILE A 47 -0.94 -2.06 -6.49
CA ILE A 47 -0.12 -1.54 -5.39
C ILE A 47 1.01 -2.54 -5.17
N PHE A 48 2.26 -2.15 -5.39
CA PHE A 48 3.41 -2.97 -5.01
C PHE A 48 3.79 -2.64 -3.57
N SER A 49 3.25 -3.41 -2.63
CA SER A 49 3.51 -3.22 -1.20
C SER A 49 4.76 -3.97 -0.77
N PRO A 50 5.82 -3.27 -0.31
CA PRO A 50 7.00 -3.90 0.26
C PRO A 50 6.67 -4.80 1.44
N HIS A 51 5.78 -4.36 2.34
CA HIS A 51 5.37 -5.08 3.52
C HIS A 51 3.83 -5.15 3.63
N PRO A 52 3.30 -6.15 4.36
CA PRO A 52 1.88 -6.18 4.76
C PRO A 52 1.54 -5.07 5.74
N ASP A 53 0.75 -4.07 5.31
CA ASP A 53 0.32 -2.84 6.02
C ASP A 53 0.37 -1.65 5.08
N ASP A 54 1.42 -1.61 4.28
CA ASP A 54 1.72 -0.58 3.30
C ASP A 54 0.53 -0.32 2.35
N GLU A 55 -0.20 -1.37 1.95
CA GLU A 55 -1.36 -1.24 1.06
C GLU A 55 -2.49 -0.40 1.66
N CYS A 56 -2.59 -0.36 2.98
CA CYS A 56 -3.55 0.46 3.71
C CYS A 56 -3.01 1.87 3.94
N ILE A 57 -1.71 2.00 4.25
CA ILE A 57 -1.05 3.28 4.54
C ILE A 57 -1.11 4.22 3.33
N ILE A 58 -0.90 3.70 2.11
CA ILE A 58 -0.88 4.53 0.89
C ILE A 58 -2.25 4.60 0.19
N ALA A 59 -3.30 4.03 0.79
CA ALA A 59 -4.54 3.71 0.09
C ALA A 59 -5.40 4.91 -0.34
N GLY A 60 -5.03 6.16 -0.01
CA GLY A 60 -5.82 7.35 -0.34
C GLY A 60 -6.21 7.43 -1.82
N LEU A 61 -5.25 7.42 -2.75
CA LEU A 61 -5.58 7.41 -4.18
C LEU A 61 -6.19 6.06 -4.64
N PRO A 62 -5.64 4.88 -4.26
CA PRO A 62 -6.27 3.61 -4.61
C PRO A 62 -7.75 3.52 -4.25
N LEU A 63 -8.15 3.95 -3.05
CA LEU A 63 -9.56 3.99 -2.63
C LEU A 63 -10.39 4.89 -3.54
N ARG A 64 -9.87 6.05 -3.96
CA ARG A 64 -10.58 6.93 -4.89
C ARG A 64 -10.72 6.31 -6.28
N LEU A 65 -9.67 5.64 -6.78
CA LEU A 65 -9.77 4.90 -8.05
C LEU A 65 -10.84 3.80 -7.98
N LEU A 66 -10.90 3.05 -6.88
CA LEU A 66 -11.93 2.05 -6.64
C LEU A 66 -13.34 2.69 -6.55
N LYS A 67 -13.52 3.68 -5.67
CA LYS A 67 -14.82 4.27 -5.35
C LYS A 67 -15.40 5.12 -6.48
N GLN A 68 -14.56 5.94 -7.10
CA GLN A 68 -15.00 7.01 -8.02
C GLN A 68 -14.84 6.59 -9.49
N SER A 69 -13.81 5.79 -9.78
CA SER A 69 -13.48 5.37 -11.16
C SER A 69 -13.70 3.88 -11.41
N ARG A 70 -14.15 3.12 -10.39
CA ARG A 70 -14.45 1.68 -10.47
C ARG A 70 -13.27 0.84 -10.96
N PHE A 71 -12.05 1.19 -10.57
CA PHE A 71 -10.88 0.39 -10.85
C PHE A 71 -10.90 -0.92 -10.06
N GLN A 72 -10.32 -1.97 -10.64
CA GLN A 72 -9.86 -3.13 -9.90
C GLN A 72 -8.54 -2.79 -9.24
N VAL A 73 -8.58 -2.45 -7.95
CA VAL A 73 -7.36 -2.22 -7.15
C VAL A 73 -6.88 -3.55 -6.63
N ILE A 74 -5.62 -3.88 -6.89
CA ILE A 74 -5.01 -5.16 -6.52
C ILE A 74 -3.71 -4.88 -5.79
N ASN A 75 -3.58 -5.39 -4.57
CA ASN A 75 -2.33 -5.37 -3.84
C ASN A 75 -1.43 -6.53 -4.31
N VAL A 76 -0.18 -6.22 -4.64
CA VAL A 76 0.90 -7.18 -4.89
C VAL A 76 1.79 -7.17 -3.65
N ALA A 77 1.67 -8.19 -2.83
CA ALA A 77 2.46 -8.37 -1.62
C ALA A 77 3.88 -8.83 -2.01
N VAL A 78 4.83 -7.90 -2.04
CA VAL A 78 6.18 -8.18 -2.55
C VAL A 78 6.98 -9.01 -1.56
N THR A 79 6.91 -8.68 -0.27
CA THR A 79 7.50 -9.47 0.82
C THR A 79 6.47 -9.71 1.91
N GLN A 80 6.73 -10.65 2.82
CA GLN A 80 5.88 -10.90 4.00
C GLN A 80 6.52 -10.42 5.32
N GLY A 81 7.55 -9.58 5.22
CA GLY A 81 8.37 -9.13 6.34
C GLY A 81 9.52 -10.07 6.72
N SER A 82 10.43 -9.55 7.56
CA SER A 82 11.67 -10.22 7.93
C SER A 82 11.53 -11.28 9.03
N ASN A 83 10.49 -11.19 9.87
CA ASN A 83 10.24 -12.17 10.92
C ASN A 83 9.49 -13.39 10.35
N ARG A 84 10.24 -14.42 9.98
CA ARG A 84 9.73 -15.67 9.38
C ARG A 84 8.64 -16.35 10.22
N ASP A 85 8.75 -16.30 11.55
CA ASP A 85 7.76 -16.93 12.44
C ASP A 85 6.39 -16.23 12.40
N ARG A 86 6.35 -14.96 11.97
CA ARG A 86 5.12 -14.17 11.84
C ARG A 86 4.58 -14.12 10.41
N GLN A 87 5.32 -14.58 9.40
CA GLN A 87 4.93 -14.40 7.99
C GLN A 87 3.55 -14.99 7.66
N ALA A 88 3.25 -16.19 8.17
CA ALA A 88 1.94 -16.82 7.97
C ALA A 88 0.81 -16.00 8.62
N ALA A 89 1.00 -15.52 9.85
CA ALA A 89 0.02 -14.67 10.53
C ALA A 89 -0.18 -13.34 9.80
N ARG A 90 0.91 -12.69 9.38
CA ARG A 90 0.86 -11.45 8.60
C ARG A 90 0.15 -11.62 7.26
N LEU A 91 0.22 -12.81 6.66
CA LEU A 91 -0.52 -13.09 5.42
C LEU A 91 -2.03 -13.14 5.66
N GLU A 92 -2.47 -13.72 6.77
CA GLU A 92 -3.89 -13.71 7.12
C GLU A 92 -4.38 -12.31 7.50
N GLU A 93 -3.57 -11.54 8.23
CA GLU A 93 -3.83 -10.12 8.51
C GLU A 93 -3.97 -9.32 7.21
N LEU A 94 -3.06 -9.53 6.24
CA LEU A 94 -3.10 -8.92 4.93
C LEU A 94 -4.34 -9.30 4.11
N ARG A 95 -4.73 -10.58 4.12
CA ARG A 95 -5.95 -11.03 3.43
C ARG A 95 -7.17 -10.33 3.99
N ALA A 96 -7.26 -10.22 5.32
CA ALA A 96 -8.36 -9.54 5.99
C ALA A 96 -8.36 -8.04 5.68
N ALA A 97 -7.20 -7.38 5.71
CA ALA A 97 -7.04 -5.98 5.34
C ALA A 97 -7.48 -5.71 3.89
N CYS A 98 -6.95 -6.48 2.92
CA CYS A 98 -7.35 -6.36 1.52
C CYS A 98 -8.86 -6.58 1.33
N HIS A 99 -9.44 -7.58 2.01
CA HIS A 99 -10.88 -7.82 1.97
C HIS A 99 -11.69 -6.61 2.46
N TYR A 100 -11.31 -6.02 3.59
CA TYR A 100 -11.92 -4.81 4.13
C TYR A 100 -11.78 -3.60 3.18
N MET A 101 -10.59 -3.41 2.62
CA MET A 101 -10.31 -2.31 1.68
C MET A 101 -11.03 -2.49 0.33
N GLY A 102 -11.48 -3.70 0.01
CA GLY A 102 -12.04 -4.04 -1.30
C GLY A 102 -10.97 -4.22 -2.37
N PHE A 103 -9.74 -4.58 -1.97
CA PHE A 103 -8.60 -4.81 -2.85
C PHE A 103 -8.45 -6.30 -3.18
N GLY A 104 -8.07 -6.61 -4.42
CA GLY A 104 -7.52 -7.92 -4.76
C GLY A 104 -6.16 -8.14 -4.08
N LEU A 105 -5.70 -9.39 -4.04
CA LEU A 105 -4.40 -9.74 -3.47
C LEU A 105 -3.66 -10.73 -4.39
N ILE A 106 -2.43 -10.38 -4.76
CA ILE A 106 -1.45 -11.26 -5.40
C ILE A 106 -0.30 -11.43 -4.41
N THR A 107 0.05 -12.67 -4.11
CA THR A 107 1.22 -13.02 -3.29
C THR A 107 2.32 -13.58 -4.17
N LEU A 108 3.57 -13.22 -3.89
CA LEU A 108 4.74 -13.82 -4.53
C LEU A 108 5.21 -15.04 -3.73
N ASP A 109 5.36 -16.18 -4.40
CA ASP A 109 5.75 -17.45 -3.77
C ASP A 109 4.91 -17.78 -2.51
N GLU A 110 5.36 -18.73 -1.67
CA GLU A 110 4.66 -19.09 -0.43
C GLU A 110 4.81 -18.02 0.67
N ARG A 111 5.89 -17.22 0.64
CA ARG A 111 6.30 -16.33 1.75
C ARG A 111 6.68 -14.91 1.32
N GLY A 112 6.32 -14.50 0.10
CA GLY A 112 6.88 -13.29 -0.49
C GLY A 112 8.33 -13.50 -0.94
N LEU A 113 8.86 -12.50 -1.63
CA LEU A 113 10.27 -12.42 -1.93
C LEU A 113 11.08 -12.10 -0.68
N GLU A 114 12.31 -12.60 -0.63
CA GLU A 114 13.25 -12.33 0.45
C GLU A 114 14.43 -11.47 -0.03
N SER A 115 15.08 -10.77 0.90
CA SER A 115 16.29 -9.98 0.63
C SER A 115 16.11 -8.94 -0.51
N VAL A 116 14.92 -8.34 -0.59
CA VAL A 116 14.63 -7.30 -1.57
C VAL A 116 15.23 -5.98 -1.08
N HIS A 117 16.42 -5.62 -1.57
CA HIS A 117 17.06 -4.35 -1.25
C HIS A 117 18.03 -3.95 -2.38
N ALA A 118 18.23 -2.65 -2.59
CA ALA A 118 19.02 -2.12 -3.72
C ALA A 118 20.44 -2.70 -3.84
N LYS A 119 21.10 -3.02 -2.71
CA LYS A 119 22.44 -3.64 -2.73
C LYS A 119 22.47 -5.02 -3.42
N ARG A 120 21.37 -5.79 -3.35
CA ARG A 120 21.29 -7.13 -3.95
C ARG A 120 21.32 -7.04 -5.46
N ARG A 121 20.67 -6.03 -6.03
CA ARG A 121 20.63 -5.76 -7.48
C ARG A 121 21.99 -5.86 -8.16
N SER A 122 23.05 -5.35 -7.53
CA SER A 122 24.41 -5.45 -8.06
C SER A 122 25.23 -6.62 -7.50
N ALA A 123 24.97 -7.04 -6.26
CA ALA A 123 25.75 -8.10 -5.61
C ALA A 123 25.35 -9.52 -6.04
N ASP A 124 24.10 -9.71 -6.46
CA ASP A 124 23.55 -10.98 -6.93
C ASP A 124 22.52 -10.72 -8.06
N PRO A 125 23.01 -10.32 -9.26
CA PRO A 125 22.15 -9.92 -10.36
C PRO A 125 21.32 -11.08 -10.93
N GLU A 126 21.80 -12.33 -10.83
CA GLU A 126 21.07 -13.49 -11.33
C GLU A 126 19.81 -13.74 -10.50
N SER A 127 19.93 -13.74 -9.16
CA SER A 127 18.75 -13.93 -8.32
C SER A 127 17.80 -12.74 -8.39
N TRP A 128 18.33 -11.52 -8.49
CA TRP A 128 17.53 -10.31 -8.72
C TRP A 128 16.72 -10.41 -10.02
N GLN A 129 17.36 -10.82 -11.12
CA GLN A 129 16.69 -10.95 -12.42
C GLN A 129 15.53 -11.96 -12.37
N ARG A 130 15.65 -13.05 -11.60
CA ARG A 130 14.53 -13.99 -11.41
C ARG A 130 13.32 -13.31 -10.78
N ASP A 131 13.54 -12.45 -9.79
CA ASP A 131 12.44 -11.73 -9.14
C ASP A 131 11.87 -10.63 -10.05
N VAL A 132 12.73 -9.94 -10.81
CA VAL A 132 12.30 -8.98 -11.85
C VAL A 132 11.35 -9.64 -12.85
N LEU A 133 11.66 -10.86 -13.30
CA LEU A 133 10.82 -11.59 -14.26
C LEU A 133 9.47 -11.99 -13.68
N LYS A 134 9.39 -12.33 -12.38
CA LYS A 134 8.11 -12.58 -11.70
C LYS A 134 7.22 -11.32 -11.68
N ILE A 135 7.82 -10.16 -11.39
CA ILE A 135 7.08 -8.89 -11.42
C ILE A 135 6.64 -8.56 -12.86
N ALA A 136 7.50 -8.78 -13.86
CA ALA A 136 7.16 -8.56 -15.25
C ALA A 136 6.00 -9.46 -15.73
N GLU A 137 5.95 -10.72 -15.28
CA GLU A 137 4.84 -11.64 -15.54
C GLU A 137 3.53 -11.10 -14.95
N ILE A 138 3.54 -10.62 -13.70
CA ILE A 138 2.37 -9.98 -13.09
C ILE A 138 1.92 -8.75 -13.91
N LEU A 139 2.85 -7.92 -14.38
CA LEU A 139 2.52 -6.75 -15.20
C LEU A 139 1.87 -7.15 -16.53
N GLU A 140 2.35 -8.23 -17.17
CA GLU A 140 1.78 -8.75 -18.42
C GLU A 140 0.39 -9.34 -18.19
N GLU A 141 0.21 -10.17 -17.16
CA GLU A 141 -1.07 -10.81 -16.83
C GLU A 141 -2.13 -9.81 -16.40
N GLN A 142 -1.73 -8.82 -15.61
CA GLN A 142 -2.66 -7.85 -15.06
C GLN A 142 -2.89 -6.65 -15.98
N ALA A 143 -1.95 -6.33 -16.87
CA ALA A 143 -2.01 -5.20 -17.80
C ALA A 143 -2.56 -3.90 -17.16
N PRO A 144 -1.97 -3.43 -16.04
CA PRO A 144 -2.54 -2.32 -15.28
C PRO A 144 -2.45 -0.98 -16.02
N LYS A 145 -3.35 -0.07 -15.68
CA LYS A 145 -3.30 1.33 -16.15
C LYS A 145 -2.64 2.27 -15.13
N VAL A 146 -2.57 1.85 -13.87
CA VAL A 146 -1.90 2.58 -12.79
C VAL A 146 -1.09 1.59 -11.95
N ILE A 147 0.11 1.98 -11.54
CA ILE A 147 0.88 1.25 -10.53
C ILE A 147 1.33 2.19 -9.42
N PHE A 148 1.34 1.69 -8.19
CA PHE A 148 1.84 2.37 -7.00
C PHE A 148 3.06 1.64 -6.48
N LEU A 149 4.13 2.36 -6.17
CA LEU A 149 5.36 1.81 -5.61
C LEU A 149 6.06 2.88 -4.76
N PRO A 150 6.99 2.50 -3.88
CA PRO A 150 7.77 3.47 -3.12
C PRO A 150 8.63 4.34 -4.03
N HIS A 151 8.98 5.54 -3.58
CA HIS A 151 10.00 6.36 -4.24
C HIS A 151 11.42 5.84 -3.92
N GLU A 152 12.38 6.18 -4.78
CA GLU A 152 13.77 5.69 -4.73
C GLU A 152 14.57 6.21 -3.53
N HIS A 153 14.08 7.26 -2.86
CA HIS A 153 14.72 7.91 -1.71
C HIS A 153 13.99 7.64 -0.38
N ASP A 154 13.15 6.59 -0.32
CA ASP A 154 12.49 6.18 0.92
C ASP A 154 13.52 5.86 2.02
N TRP A 155 13.11 5.83 3.29
CA TRP A 155 14.01 5.56 4.42
C TRP A 155 14.17 4.07 4.72
N ASN A 156 13.31 3.21 4.15
CA ASN A 156 13.36 1.76 4.35
C ASN A 156 14.08 1.07 3.17
N SER A 157 15.05 0.20 3.48
CA SER A 157 15.86 -0.49 2.46
C SER A 157 15.05 -1.45 1.58
N THR A 158 13.99 -2.06 2.11
CA THR A 158 13.06 -2.89 1.34
C THR A 158 12.23 -2.04 0.40
N HIS A 159 11.78 -0.86 0.85
CA HIS A 159 11.00 0.07 0.00
C HIS A 159 11.82 0.50 -1.22
N ILE A 160 13.07 0.93 -0.99
CA ILE A 160 14.01 1.26 -2.07
C ILE A 160 14.26 0.03 -2.96
N GLY A 161 14.36 -1.16 -2.37
CA GLY A 161 14.48 -2.42 -3.12
C GLY A 161 13.30 -2.66 -4.06
N VAL A 162 12.07 -2.57 -3.56
CA VAL A 162 10.85 -2.75 -4.36
C VAL A 162 10.74 -1.70 -5.46
N HIS A 163 11.12 -0.45 -5.19
CA HIS A 163 11.20 0.58 -6.22
C HIS A 163 12.02 0.09 -7.42
N TRP A 164 13.29 -0.28 -7.19
CA TRP A 164 14.16 -0.71 -8.28
C TRP A 164 13.71 -2.02 -8.92
N LEU A 165 13.11 -2.94 -8.15
CA LEU A 165 12.60 -4.20 -8.66
C LEU A 165 11.48 -3.97 -9.68
N VAL A 166 10.53 -3.10 -9.35
CA VAL A 166 9.40 -2.74 -10.23
C VAL A 166 9.90 -1.93 -11.42
N MET A 167 10.81 -0.97 -11.23
CA MET A 167 11.38 -0.19 -12.33
C MET A 167 12.16 -1.07 -13.34
N ASP A 168 12.91 -2.06 -12.86
CA ASP A 168 13.57 -3.02 -13.74
C ASP A 168 12.54 -3.89 -14.47
N ALA A 169 11.47 -4.34 -13.81
CA ALA A 169 10.40 -5.11 -14.44
C ALA A 169 9.65 -4.33 -15.53
N LEU A 170 9.39 -3.04 -15.32
CA LEU A 170 8.81 -2.14 -16.33
C LEU A 170 9.68 -2.07 -17.59
N SER A 171 11.01 -2.13 -17.46
CA SER A 171 11.91 -2.11 -18.63
C SER A 171 11.76 -3.34 -19.53
N HIS A 172 11.22 -4.45 -19.00
CA HIS A 172 10.95 -5.67 -19.74
C HIS A 172 9.50 -5.75 -20.26
N TRP A 173 8.59 -4.96 -19.70
CA TRP A 173 7.18 -5.02 -20.03
C TRP A 173 6.81 -4.12 -21.21
N LYS A 174 6.25 -4.71 -22.27
CA LYS A 174 5.89 -3.98 -23.50
C LYS A 174 4.81 -2.92 -23.28
N GLY A 175 3.96 -3.08 -22.27
CA GLY A 175 2.88 -2.15 -21.93
C GLY A 175 3.34 -0.93 -21.11
N ALA A 176 4.63 -0.82 -20.78
CA ALA A 176 5.13 0.22 -19.87
C ALA A 176 4.89 1.66 -20.36
N SER A 177 4.73 1.90 -21.67
CA SER A 177 4.40 3.24 -22.18
C SER A 177 2.95 3.67 -21.96
N GLU A 178 2.08 2.76 -21.54
CA GLU A 178 0.64 3.01 -21.32
C GLU A 178 0.24 3.07 -19.84
N VAL A 179 1.19 2.87 -18.92
CA VAL A 179 0.92 2.84 -17.48
C VAL A 179 1.29 4.15 -16.83
N VAL A 180 0.44 4.61 -15.91
CA VAL A 180 0.79 5.70 -14.99
C VAL A 180 1.52 5.10 -13.80
N VAL A 181 2.76 5.55 -13.57
CA VAL A 181 3.57 5.17 -12.42
C VAL A 181 3.43 6.22 -11.34
N VAL A 182 2.89 5.84 -10.18
CA VAL A 182 2.72 6.71 -9.02
C VAL A 182 3.73 6.29 -7.96
N LEU A 183 4.76 7.11 -7.77
CA LEU A 183 5.64 6.98 -6.62
C LEU A 183 4.91 7.56 -5.41
N THR A 184 4.91 6.87 -4.27
CA THR A 184 4.23 7.34 -3.05
C THR A 184 5.13 7.21 -1.82
N GLU A 185 4.81 7.99 -0.79
CA GLU A 185 5.50 8.04 0.50
C GLU A 185 4.98 6.89 1.36
N TYR A 186 5.71 5.77 1.39
CA TYR A 186 5.38 4.65 2.27
C TYR A 186 5.90 4.93 3.68
N TRP A 187 7.14 5.44 3.77
CA TRP A 187 7.75 5.87 5.03
C TRP A 187 8.47 7.20 4.90
N GLY A 188 9.35 7.31 3.90
CA GLY A 188 10.10 8.54 3.65
C GLY A 188 9.23 9.60 2.99
N ALA A 189 9.41 10.87 3.38
CA ALA A 189 8.84 11.98 2.64
C ALA A 189 9.61 12.21 1.33
N MET A 190 8.94 12.65 0.27
CA MET A 190 9.57 13.06 -0.97
C MET A 190 10.10 14.49 -0.87
N ASP A 191 11.28 14.73 -1.44
CA ASP A 191 11.84 16.08 -1.50
C ASP A 191 11.05 16.98 -2.47
N HIS A 192 10.51 16.40 -3.54
CA HIS A 192 9.86 17.12 -4.64
C HIS A 192 8.56 16.44 -5.10
N PRO A 193 7.54 16.32 -4.24
CA PRO A 193 6.24 15.80 -4.65
C PRO A 193 5.62 16.73 -5.69
N ASN A 194 5.13 16.16 -6.79
CA ASN A 194 4.51 16.93 -7.89
C ASN A 194 2.98 16.89 -7.86
N TRP A 195 2.40 16.09 -6.96
CA TRP A 195 0.95 15.95 -6.82
C TRP A 195 0.56 15.55 -5.38
N MET A 196 -0.57 16.07 -4.91
CA MET A 196 -1.17 15.72 -3.63
C MET A 196 -2.62 15.27 -3.86
N VAL A 197 -3.01 14.19 -3.19
CA VAL A 197 -4.39 13.67 -3.25
C VAL A 197 -5.09 14.00 -1.95
N ALA A 198 -6.17 14.78 -2.05
CA ALA A 198 -7.04 15.00 -0.89
C ALA A 198 -7.83 13.72 -0.60
N SER A 199 -7.77 13.30 0.67
CA SER A 199 -8.63 12.27 1.27
C SER A 199 -9.65 12.94 2.17
N ASP A 200 -10.92 12.52 2.07
CA ASP A 200 -11.93 12.98 3.01
C ASP A 200 -11.85 12.19 4.34
N PRO A 201 -12.56 12.59 5.40
CA PRO A 201 -12.52 11.88 6.67
C PRO A 201 -12.95 10.40 6.58
N GLN A 202 -13.82 10.04 5.64
CA GLN A 202 -14.27 8.66 5.45
C GLN A 202 -13.18 7.81 4.79
N ASP A 203 -12.47 8.35 3.81
CA ASP A 203 -11.29 7.71 3.21
C ASP A 203 -10.22 7.47 4.27
N VAL A 204 -9.92 8.47 5.10
CA VAL A 204 -8.94 8.33 6.19
C VAL A 204 -9.40 7.32 7.25
N ALA A 205 -10.70 7.32 7.61
CA ALA A 205 -11.25 6.33 8.54
C ALA A 205 -11.09 4.89 8.01
N GLU A 206 -11.33 4.68 6.71
CA GLU A 206 -11.11 3.39 6.07
C GLU A 206 -9.63 3.00 6.05
N MET A 207 -8.71 3.93 5.78
CA MET A 207 -7.27 3.66 5.86
C MET A 207 -6.85 3.24 7.27
N VAL A 208 -7.29 3.97 8.30
CA VAL A 208 -7.00 3.64 9.71
C VAL A 208 -7.57 2.28 10.10
N ALA A 209 -8.81 1.99 9.72
CA ALA A 209 -9.44 0.71 9.99
C ALA A 209 -8.74 -0.44 9.24
N GLY A 210 -8.36 -0.23 7.97
CA GLY A 210 -7.58 -1.19 7.17
C GLY A 210 -6.22 -1.49 7.81
N THR A 211 -5.48 -0.47 8.21
CA THR A 211 -4.21 -0.65 8.94
C THR A 211 -4.41 -1.41 10.25
N SER A 212 -5.55 -1.23 10.94
CA SER A 212 -5.82 -1.93 12.21
C SER A 212 -5.95 -3.46 12.08
N PHE A 213 -6.09 -4.02 10.88
CA PHE A 213 -6.03 -5.46 10.67
C PHE A 213 -4.62 -6.04 10.86
N HIS A 214 -3.57 -5.21 10.76
CA HIS A 214 -2.18 -5.59 10.95
C HIS A 214 -1.78 -5.45 12.42
N VAL A 215 -2.06 -6.49 13.21
CA VAL A 215 -2.00 -6.42 14.68
C VAL A 215 -0.62 -6.60 15.30
N GLY A 216 0.39 -6.98 14.49
CA GLY A 216 1.80 -7.06 14.92
C GLY A 216 2.26 -8.45 15.30
#